data_AF-A0A2E5S0M4-F1
#
_entry.id   AF-A0A2E5S0M4-F1
#
_cell.length_a   1.000
_cell.length_b   1.000
_cell.length_c   1.000
_cell.angle_alpha   90.00
_cell.angle_beta   90.00
_cell.angle_gamma   90.00
#
_symmetry.space_group_name_H-M   'P 1'
#
loop_
_entity.id
_entity.type
_entity.pdbx_description
1 polymer ?
#
loop_
_entity_poly.entity_id
_entity_poly.type
_entity_poly.pdbx_seq_one_letter_code
_entity_poly.pdbx_strand_id
1 'polypeptide(L)'
;MLVLLYIFTALIDPQISGNHQKMEQPGKNLDQDYYNSYLDGKKDPEAGRKARLENNLLRMLKSILPREDTFEGADYVKKLKSGDFEYEKISRDSMYTRGIFHELGYMVPSDYMYIVKSGPYLVLAIYEGDPERFLLDVQRTRVVKKGSNSAEHPDSQE
;
A
#
# COMPACT_ATOMS: atom_id res chain seq x y z
N MET A 1 -22.28 63.04 -17.65
CA MET A 1 -22.51 61.90 -16.75
C MET A 1 -21.44 61.94 -15.68
N LEU A 2 -21.78 62.47 -14.51
CA LEU A 2 -20.88 62.75 -13.39
C LEU A 2 -21.30 61.80 -12.26
N VAL A 3 -20.43 60.90 -11.81
CA VAL A 3 -20.72 60.05 -10.64
C VAL A 3 -19.81 60.51 -9.50
N LEU A 4 -20.45 61.06 -8.48
CA LEU A 4 -19.88 61.64 -7.28
C LEU A 4 -19.24 60.58 -6.38
N LEU A 5 -18.04 60.93 -5.92
CA LEU A 5 -17.35 60.39 -4.74
C LEU A 5 -18.19 60.66 -3.49
N TYR A 6 -18.54 59.65 -2.70
CA TYR A 6 -19.07 59.84 -1.35
C TYR A 6 -18.00 59.45 -0.32
N ILE A 7 -17.46 60.48 0.32
CA ILE A 7 -16.63 60.42 1.51
C ILE A 7 -17.58 60.39 2.71
N PHE A 8 -17.47 59.38 3.57
CA PHE A 8 -18.01 59.45 4.93
C PHE A 8 -16.83 59.45 5.91
N THR A 9 -16.42 60.65 6.28
CA THR A 9 -15.69 60.95 7.51
C THR A 9 -16.70 60.95 8.66
N ALA A 10 -16.57 60.00 9.59
CA ALA A 10 -17.07 60.16 10.95
C ALA A 10 -15.85 60.37 11.86
N LEU A 11 -15.79 61.54 12.46
CA LEU A 11 -14.76 62.03 13.36
C LEU A 11 -15.22 61.83 14.82
N ILE A 12 -14.24 61.63 15.70
CA ILE A 12 -14.20 61.94 17.16
C ILE A 12 -14.33 60.75 18.13
N ASP A 13 -13.17 60.45 18.71
CA ASP A 13 -12.85 59.74 19.97
C ASP A 13 -13.31 60.55 21.20
N PRO A 14 -13.60 59.95 22.38
CA PRO A 14 -12.51 59.91 23.36
C PRO A 14 -12.54 58.75 24.39
N GLN A 15 -11.34 58.22 24.70
CA GLN A 15 -10.86 57.82 26.03
C GLN A 15 -11.69 56.78 26.82
N ILE A 16 -11.34 55.49 26.69
CA ILE A 16 -11.45 54.54 27.81
C ILE A 16 -10.04 54.08 28.21
N SER A 17 -9.73 54.48 29.43
CA SER A 17 -8.55 54.21 30.22
C SER A 17 -8.36 52.71 30.50
N GLY A 18 -7.10 52.27 30.42
CA GLY A 18 -6.51 51.33 31.37
C GLY A 18 -7.15 49.95 31.54
N ASN A 19 -6.79 49.02 30.65
CA ASN A 19 -6.42 47.67 31.08
C ASN A 19 -5.57 47.03 29.99
N HIS A 20 -4.25 47.01 30.19
CA HIS A 20 -3.36 46.14 29.43
C HIS A 20 -3.69 44.69 29.79
N GLN A 21 -4.70 44.11 29.15
CA GLN A 21 -4.76 42.67 29.03
C GLN A 21 -3.50 42.28 28.27
N LYS A 22 -2.53 41.68 28.98
CA LYS A 22 -1.53 40.83 28.36
C LYS A 22 -2.32 39.82 27.52
N MET A 23 -2.36 40.03 26.21
CA MET A 23 -2.68 38.93 25.29
C MET A 23 -1.59 37.90 25.53
N GLU A 24 -1.93 36.82 26.23
CA GLU A 24 -1.12 35.62 26.23
C GLU A 24 -0.94 35.25 24.75
N GLN A 25 0.30 35.33 24.26
CA GLN A 25 0.60 34.97 22.88
C GLN A 25 0.17 33.51 22.67
N PRO A 26 -0.85 33.22 21.84
CA PRO A 26 -1.23 31.85 21.53
C PRO A 26 -0.18 31.34 20.55
N GLY A 27 0.89 30.73 21.06
CA GLY A 27 1.96 30.30 20.16
C GLY A 27 3.21 29.72 20.79
N LYS A 28 3.46 29.93 22.10
CA LYS A 28 4.75 29.48 22.67
C LYS A 28 4.90 27.96 22.77
N ASN A 29 3.78 27.22 22.83
CA ASN A 29 3.79 25.75 22.94
C ASN A 29 3.17 25.03 21.73
N LEU A 30 2.51 25.75 20.80
CA LEU A 30 1.88 25.13 19.62
C LEU A 30 2.91 24.47 18.71
N ASP A 31 4.07 25.10 18.55
CA ASP A 31 5.16 24.54 17.77
C ASP A 31 5.79 23.33 18.49
N GLN A 32 5.97 23.41 19.81
CA GLN A 32 6.52 22.32 20.60
C GLN A 32 5.60 21.09 20.61
N ASP A 33 4.29 21.29 20.76
CA ASP A 33 3.30 20.23 20.72
C ASP A 33 3.17 19.63 19.30
N TYR A 34 3.32 20.45 18.25
CA TYR A 34 3.43 19.98 16.88
C TYR A 34 4.67 19.12 16.66
N TYR A 35 5.86 19.57 17.11
CA TYR A 35 7.09 18.78 17.02
C TYR A 35 7.03 17.52 17.87
N ASN A 36 6.48 17.59 19.08
CA ASN A 36 6.27 16.43 19.94
C ASN A 36 5.29 15.45 19.29
N SER A 37 4.20 15.91 18.67
CA SER A 37 3.29 15.02 17.91
C SER A 37 3.96 14.35 16.71
N TYR A 38 4.94 15.03 16.08
CA TYR A 38 5.74 14.48 14.98
C TYR A 38 6.81 13.49 15.47
N LEU A 39 7.39 13.74 16.65
CA LEU A 39 8.42 12.91 17.29
C LEU A 39 7.81 11.68 17.97
N ASP A 40 6.70 11.84 18.71
CA ASP A 40 5.88 10.77 19.29
C ASP A 40 5.11 9.99 18.20
N GLY A 41 4.81 10.67 17.09
CA GLY A 41 4.16 10.13 15.90
C GLY A 41 5.09 9.34 14.98
N LYS A 42 6.39 9.21 15.30
CA LYS A 42 7.25 8.19 14.67
C LYS A 42 6.85 6.81 15.16
N LYS A 43 5.70 6.34 14.67
CA LYS A 43 5.43 4.90 14.58
C LYS A 43 6.68 4.29 13.96
N ASP A 44 7.26 3.32 14.66
CA ASP A 44 8.38 2.55 14.19
C ASP A 44 8.15 2.25 12.69
N PRO A 45 9.01 2.76 11.77
CA PRO A 45 8.82 2.57 10.34
C PRO A 45 8.80 1.08 9.97
N GLU A 46 9.36 0.23 10.83
CA GLU A 46 9.38 -1.22 10.70
C GLU A 46 8.07 -1.86 11.21
N ALA A 47 7.34 -1.18 12.10
CA ALA A 47 6.08 -1.66 12.63
C ALA A 47 5.02 -1.78 11.51
N GLY A 48 4.48 -2.99 11.39
CA GLY A 48 3.44 -3.31 10.42
C GLY A 48 3.95 -3.56 8.99
N ARG A 49 5.27 -3.63 8.74
CA ARG A 49 5.79 -3.95 7.40
C ARG A 49 5.25 -5.27 6.85
N LYS A 50 5.29 -6.32 7.65
CA LYS A 50 4.73 -7.63 7.30
C LYS A 50 3.25 -7.53 6.93
N ALA A 51 2.46 -6.86 7.78
CA ALA A 51 1.03 -6.68 7.54
C ALA A 51 0.75 -5.83 6.28
N ARG A 52 1.58 -4.81 5.98
CA ARG A 52 1.49 -4.02 4.74
C ARG A 52 1.77 -4.88 3.52
N LEU A 53 2.86 -5.65 3.55
CA LEU A 53 3.20 -6.57 2.46
C LEU A 53 2.08 -7.58 2.22
N GLU A 54 1.62 -8.27 3.26
CA GLU A 54 0.53 -9.23 3.12
C GLU A 54 -0.75 -8.57 2.57
N ASN A 55 -1.07 -7.34 2.96
CA ASN A 55 -2.21 -6.62 2.38
C ASN A 55 -2.02 -6.32 0.89
N ASN A 56 -0.82 -5.90 0.48
CA ASN A 56 -0.50 -5.68 -0.93
C ASN A 56 -0.61 -6.99 -1.75
N LEU A 57 -0.08 -8.10 -1.23
CA LEU A 57 -0.17 -9.40 -1.87
C LEU A 57 -1.61 -9.93 -1.93
N LEU A 58 -2.40 -9.71 -0.87
CA LEU A 58 -3.82 -10.07 -0.86
C LEU A 58 -4.61 -9.28 -1.92
N ARG A 59 -4.38 -7.97 -2.01
CA ARG A 59 -5.01 -7.11 -3.05
C ARG A 59 -4.64 -7.60 -4.45
N MET A 60 -3.38 -7.98 -4.64
CA MET A 60 -2.89 -8.56 -5.88
C MET A 60 -3.65 -9.84 -6.24
N LEU A 61 -3.71 -10.82 -5.32
CA LEU A 61 -4.41 -12.09 -5.55
C LEU A 61 -5.90 -11.87 -5.87
N LYS A 62 -6.57 -10.97 -5.14
CA LYS A 62 -7.98 -10.60 -5.36
C LYS A 62 -8.22 -9.96 -6.73
N SER A 63 -7.21 -9.31 -7.29
CA SER A 63 -7.30 -8.69 -8.62
C SER A 63 -7.04 -9.69 -9.75
N ILE A 64 -6.00 -10.53 -9.62
CA ILE A 64 -5.53 -11.39 -10.72
C ILE A 64 -6.29 -12.71 -10.82
N LEU A 65 -6.60 -13.37 -9.70
CA LEU A 65 -7.18 -14.72 -9.74
C LEU A 65 -8.55 -14.76 -10.41
N PRO A 66 -9.48 -13.80 -10.18
CA PRO A 66 -10.76 -13.80 -10.90
C PRO A 66 -10.63 -13.48 -12.39
N ARG A 67 -9.52 -12.87 -12.84
CA ARG A 67 -9.28 -12.55 -14.26
C ARG A 67 -8.72 -13.75 -15.02
N GLU A 68 -7.84 -14.50 -14.38
CA GLU A 68 -7.19 -15.68 -14.97
C GLU A 68 -8.04 -16.95 -14.79
N ASP A 69 -8.86 -17.01 -13.74
CA ASP A 69 -9.79 -18.09 -13.43
C ASP A 69 -11.13 -17.54 -12.92
N THR A 70 -12.02 -17.26 -13.86
CA THR A 70 -13.29 -16.56 -13.62
C THR A 70 -14.24 -17.30 -12.69
N PHE A 71 -14.13 -18.63 -12.58
CA PHE A 71 -15.03 -19.43 -11.76
C PHE A 71 -14.38 -19.78 -10.41
N GLU A 72 -13.38 -20.66 -10.42
CA GLU A 72 -12.77 -21.18 -9.19
C GLU A 72 -11.91 -20.10 -8.52
N GLY A 73 -11.22 -19.27 -9.31
CA GLY A 73 -10.42 -18.16 -8.79
C GLY A 73 -11.30 -17.11 -8.11
N ALA A 74 -12.42 -16.74 -8.72
CA ALA A 74 -13.38 -15.80 -8.15
C ALA A 74 -14.00 -16.29 -6.83
N ASP A 75 -14.34 -17.58 -6.75
CA ASP A 75 -14.89 -18.15 -5.51
C ASP A 75 -13.84 -18.32 -4.43
N TYR A 76 -12.61 -18.68 -4.81
CA TYR A 76 -11.48 -18.80 -3.90
C TYR A 76 -11.18 -17.48 -3.18
N VAL A 77 -11.07 -16.38 -3.93
CA VAL A 77 -10.66 -15.09 -3.35
C VAL A 77 -11.69 -14.47 -2.40
N LYS A 78 -12.97 -14.87 -2.46
CA LYS A 78 -14.01 -14.41 -1.53
C LYS A 78 -13.70 -14.77 -0.08
N LYS A 79 -13.05 -15.91 0.14
CA LYS A 79 -12.71 -16.43 1.48
C LYS A 79 -11.30 -16.08 1.91
N LEU A 80 -10.46 -15.62 0.98
CA LEU A 80 -9.04 -15.35 1.19
C LEU A 80 -8.79 -14.12 2.07
N LYS A 81 -7.97 -14.30 3.10
CA LYS A 81 -7.53 -13.28 4.07
C LYS A 81 -6.01 -13.11 4.07
N SER A 82 -5.55 -12.06 4.75
CA SER A 82 -4.13 -11.83 5.00
C SER A 82 -3.57 -13.01 5.81
N GLY A 83 -2.43 -13.56 5.37
CA GLY A 83 -1.78 -14.70 6.03
C GLY A 83 -2.25 -16.08 5.55
N ASP A 84 -3.28 -16.18 4.71
CA ASP A 84 -3.76 -17.46 4.15
C ASP A 84 -2.89 -17.99 2.97
N PHE A 85 -1.76 -17.34 2.70
CA PHE A 85 -0.88 -17.64 1.59
C PHE A 85 0.59 -17.55 2.01
N GLU A 86 1.42 -18.33 1.35
CA GLU A 86 2.87 -18.32 1.51
C GLU A 86 3.48 -17.40 0.47
N TYR A 87 4.56 -16.71 0.81
CA TYR A 87 5.28 -15.88 -0.15
C TYR A 87 6.79 -15.90 0.10
N GLU A 88 7.55 -15.78 -0.98
CA GLU A 88 8.99 -15.69 -0.98
C GLU A 88 9.42 -14.48 -1.81
N LYS A 89 10.32 -13.66 -1.25
CA LYS A 89 10.98 -12.60 -2.01
C LYS A 89 11.98 -13.24 -2.98
N ILE A 90 11.84 -12.95 -4.26
CA ILE A 90 12.74 -13.48 -5.28
C ILE A 90 14.08 -12.74 -5.17
N SER A 91 15.11 -13.48 -4.76
CA SER A 91 16.50 -13.06 -4.88
C SER A 91 17.14 -13.70 -6.11
N ARG A 92 18.34 -13.25 -6.48
CA ARG A 92 19.12 -13.89 -7.56
C ARG A 92 19.37 -15.37 -7.34
N ASP A 93 19.44 -15.79 -6.08
CA ASP A 93 19.73 -17.17 -5.67
C ASP A 93 18.45 -18.01 -5.48
N SER A 94 17.26 -17.41 -5.60
CA SER A 94 16.00 -18.13 -5.46
C SER A 94 15.85 -19.20 -6.55
N MET A 95 15.33 -20.37 -6.19
CA MET A 95 15.10 -21.47 -7.13
C MET A 95 14.14 -21.08 -8.27
N TYR A 96 13.26 -20.13 -8.00
CA TYR A 96 12.31 -19.59 -8.96
C TYR A 96 12.98 -18.75 -10.04
N THR A 97 14.17 -18.21 -9.77
CA THR A 97 14.89 -17.31 -10.68
C THR A 97 15.35 -18.00 -11.96
N ARG A 98 15.59 -19.32 -11.93
CA ARG A 98 15.99 -20.05 -13.15
C ARG A 98 14.80 -20.41 -14.04
N GLY A 99 13.76 -21.00 -13.46
CA GLY A 99 12.60 -21.48 -14.22
C GLY A 99 11.69 -20.34 -14.70
N ILE A 100 11.32 -19.43 -13.80
CA ILE A 100 10.35 -18.38 -14.11
C ILE A 100 10.95 -17.36 -15.07
N PHE A 101 12.21 -16.96 -14.91
CA PHE A 101 12.81 -15.99 -15.85
C PHE A 101 13.07 -16.61 -17.22
N HIS A 102 13.33 -17.93 -17.31
CA HIS A 102 13.42 -18.60 -18.58
C HIS A 102 12.07 -18.55 -19.34
N GLU A 103 10.94 -18.75 -18.66
CA GLU A 103 9.60 -18.69 -19.27
C GLU A 103 9.12 -17.25 -19.56
N LEU A 104 9.56 -16.27 -18.77
CA LEU A 104 9.10 -14.89 -18.87
C LEU A 104 10.00 -13.98 -19.74
N GLY A 105 11.10 -14.51 -20.29
CA GLY A 105 12.02 -13.79 -21.16
C GLY A 105 12.98 -12.85 -20.39
N TYR A 106 13.46 -11.79 -21.06
CA TYR A 106 14.45 -10.80 -20.58
C TYR A 106 14.01 -9.95 -19.37
N MET A 107 13.32 -10.52 -18.38
CA MET A 107 13.09 -9.81 -17.13
C MET A 107 14.38 -9.76 -16.31
N VAL A 108 14.68 -8.57 -15.80
CA VAL A 108 15.76 -8.36 -14.85
C VAL A 108 15.16 -8.53 -13.44
N PRO A 109 15.73 -9.38 -12.58
CA PRO A 109 15.30 -9.47 -11.19
C PRO A 109 15.29 -8.08 -10.53
N SER A 110 14.16 -7.71 -9.93
CA SER A 110 13.97 -6.46 -9.19
C SER A 110 13.93 -6.75 -7.70
N ASP A 111 14.31 -5.76 -6.89
CA ASP A 111 14.33 -5.84 -5.43
C ASP A 111 12.93 -5.99 -4.81
N TYR A 112 11.86 -5.87 -5.60
CA TYR A 112 10.47 -5.95 -5.14
C TYR A 112 9.66 -7.01 -5.89
N MET A 113 10.28 -8.16 -6.16
CA MET A 113 9.64 -9.32 -6.77
C MET A 113 9.32 -10.39 -5.72
N TYR A 114 8.13 -10.97 -5.81
CA TYR A 114 7.65 -11.99 -4.88
C TYR A 114 6.96 -13.13 -5.64
N ILE A 115 7.22 -14.37 -5.23
CA ILE A 115 6.37 -15.52 -5.56
C ILE A 115 5.38 -15.74 -4.43
N VAL A 116 4.11 -15.88 -4.79
CA VAL A 116 3.01 -16.10 -3.86
C VAL A 116 2.34 -17.43 -4.18
N LYS A 117 2.25 -18.31 -3.19
CA LYS A 117 1.55 -19.58 -3.27
C LYS A 117 0.29 -19.51 -2.42
N SER A 118 -0.86 -19.69 -3.06
CA SER A 118 -2.18 -19.58 -2.42
C SER A 118 -3.10 -20.65 -2.97
N GLY A 119 -3.38 -21.69 -2.17
CA GLY A 119 -4.15 -22.85 -2.63
C GLY A 119 -3.48 -23.52 -3.86
N PRO A 120 -4.19 -23.71 -4.98
CA PRO A 120 -3.62 -24.28 -6.20
C PRO A 120 -2.85 -23.25 -7.05
N TYR A 121 -2.77 -21.98 -6.64
CA TYR A 121 -2.20 -20.91 -7.47
C TYR A 121 -0.77 -20.57 -7.06
N LEU A 122 0.10 -20.44 -8.06
CA LEU A 122 1.42 -19.84 -7.95
C LEU A 122 1.44 -18.55 -8.77
N VAL A 123 1.72 -17.42 -8.14
CA VAL A 123 1.62 -16.08 -8.76
C VAL A 123 2.90 -15.31 -8.57
N LEU A 124 3.39 -14.69 -9.65
CA LEU A 124 4.48 -13.73 -9.62
C LEU A 124 3.91 -12.31 -9.43
N ALA A 125 4.40 -11.60 -8.42
CA ALA A 125 4.08 -10.21 -8.15
C ALA A 125 5.34 -9.34 -8.27
N ILE A 126 5.25 -8.25 -9.04
CA ILE A 126 6.33 -7.30 -9.26
C ILE A 126 5.83 -5.89 -8.94
N TYR A 127 6.50 -5.24 -7.99
CA TYR A 127 6.22 -3.87 -7.58
C TYR A 127 7.30 -2.90 -8.08
N GLU A 128 6.93 -1.63 -8.27
CA GLU A 128 7.86 -0.54 -8.63
C GLU A 128 8.57 0.08 -7.43
N GLY A 129 8.06 -0.16 -6.22
CA GLY A 129 8.63 0.33 -4.97
C GLY A 129 8.46 -0.68 -3.85
N ASP A 130 8.96 -0.34 -2.67
CA ASP A 130 8.97 -1.23 -1.51
C ASP A 130 7.54 -1.50 -0.97
N PRO A 131 7.00 -2.72 -1.18
CA PRO A 131 5.64 -3.07 -0.77
C PRO A 131 5.53 -3.36 0.73
N GLU A 132 6.65 -3.40 1.46
CA GLU A 132 6.65 -3.49 2.93
C GLU A 132 6.46 -2.10 3.56
N ARG A 133 6.88 -1.04 2.85
CA ARG A 133 6.77 0.35 3.32
C ARG A 133 5.50 1.04 2.86
N PHE A 134 5.04 0.76 1.65
CA PHE A 134 3.93 1.49 1.03
C PHE A 134 2.81 0.55 0.60
N LEU A 135 1.58 1.06 0.57
CA LEU A 135 0.48 0.37 -0.12
C LEU A 135 0.61 0.68 -1.61
N LEU A 136 0.84 -0.35 -2.42
CA LEU A 136 1.17 -0.22 -3.83
C LEU A 136 0.23 -1.09 -4.67
N ASP A 137 -0.17 -0.56 -5.82
CA ASP A 137 -0.77 -1.38 -6.85
C ASP A 137 0.30 -2.16 -7.60
N VAL A 138 -0.05 -3.37 -8.04
CA VAL A 138 0.92 -4.25 -8.69
C VAL A 138 1.07 -3.84 -10.14
N GLN A 139 2.31 -3.63 -10.56
CA GLN A 139 2.65 -3.16 -11.89
C GLN A 139 2.57 -4.28 -12.93
N ARG A 140 3.07 -5.47 -12.56
CA ARG A 140 2.99 -6.67 -13.40
C ARG A 140 2.67 -7.88 -12.53
N THR A 141 1.68 -8.64 -12.95
CA THR A 141 1.26 -9.90 -12.32
C THR A 141 1.11 -10.98 -13.36
N ARG A 142 1.52 -12.20 -13.02
CA ARG A 142 1.25 -13.37 -13.85
C ARG A 142 0.99 -14.59 -12.98
N VAL A 143 -0.06 -15.34 -13.30
CA VAL A 143 -0.25 -16.69 -12.76
C VAL A 143 0.76 -17.60 -13.46
N VAL A 144 1.70 -18.12 -12.68
CA VAL A 144 2.80 -18.97 -13.16
C VAL A 144 2.29 -20.40 -13.32
N LYS A 145 1.43 -20.87 -12.40
CA LYS A 145 0.84 -22.21 -12.48
C LYS A 145 -0.46 -22.28 -11.68
N LYS A 146 -1.48 -22.91 -12.26
CA LYS A 146 -2.60 -23.51 -11.52
C LYS A 146 -2.29 -24.99 -11.37
N GLY A 147 -2.18 -25.48 -10.14
CA GLY A 147 -2.05 -26.91 -9.87
C GLY A 147 -3.31 -27.64 -10.35
N SER A 148 -3.15 -28.74 -11.07
CA SER A 148 -4.21 -29.73 -11.15
C SER A 148 -4.41 -30.28 -9.73
N ASN A 149 -5.66 -30.38 -9.28
CA ASN A 149 -5.97 -31.18 -8.10
C ASN A 149 -5.46 -32.60 -8.37
N SER A 150 -4.26 -32.91 -7.90
CA SER A 150 -3.64 -34.21 -8.07
C SER A 150 -4.22 -35.15 -7.01
N ALA A 151 -5.49 -35.49 -7.19
CA ALA A 151 -6.15 -36.61 -6.53
C ALA A 151 -6.42 -37.77 -7.51
N GLU A 152 -5.95 -37.69 -8.75
CA GLU A 152 -6.00 -38.81 -9.69
C GLU A 152 -4.59 -39.03 -10.25
N HIS A 153 -3.90 -39.99 -9.65
CA HIS A 153 -2.75 -40.64 -10.23
C HIS A 153 -3.30 -41.67 -11.24
N PRO A 154 -2.99 -41.59 -12.55
CA PRO A 154 -3.51 -42.53 -13.53
C PRO A 154 -2.74 -43.87 -13.58
N ASP A 155 -1.72 -44.09 -12.75
CA ASP A 155 -0.91 -45.31 -12.81
C ASP A 155 -1.39 -46.43 -11.86
N SER A 156 -2.68 -46.76 -11.94
CA SER A 156 -3.21 -47.98 -11.32
C SER A 156 -4.14 -48.77 -12.23
N GLN A 157 -3.81 -48.84 -13.53
CA GLN A 157 -4.24 -49.91 -14.43
C GLN A 157 -3.14 -50.17 -15.48
N GLU A 158 -2.26 -51.11 -15.20
CA GLU A 158 -1.97 -52.32 -16.02
C GLU A 158 -0.92 -53.21 -15.32
#